data_AF-A0A7J6KLV5-F1
#
_entry.id   AF-A0A7J6KLV5-F1
#
_cell.length_a   1.000
_cell.length_b   1.000
_cell.length_c   1.000
_cell.angle_alpha   90.00
_cell.angle_beta   90.00
_cell.angle_gamma   90.00
#
_symmetry.space_group_name_H-M   'P 1'
#
loop_
_entity.id
_entity.type
_entity.pdbx_description
1 polymer ?
#
loop_
_entity_poly.entity_id
_entity_poly.type
_entity_poly.pdbx_seq_one_letter_code
_entity_poly.pdbx_strand_id
1 'polypeptide(L)'
;DRVSQTGIRDPMRAGHPLGREMAHSTGMGDLPVKDQRTVRSEMTILDIIKLPICLKKPWGGPSRETPYHYFKSKVQQQVSIYGLRGTEKMQYIMHCMEEPALADVQELVLSNYYDHEIWAELDRRYDEGFKKYGMHSRWAELAQNDGESASAFARRLEQEALLMKSSVGRIISREEMSTKYRNSLRPKLRKRLHKYIGPKYKDFDKLREIADYFEEFESKQHSGSSSRTQPSSRNAGAKNNQGKRCKFFGTERGCRLGDRCDFKHEKTSQNNGQAGQQASGKGTSAPKPGGPPASSGVCYQFFHTGTCNRE
;
A
#
# COMPACT_ATOMS: atom_id res chain seq x y z
N ASP A 1 13.35 30.04 -54.83
CA ASP A 1 13.56 31.35 -54.20
C ASP A 1 12.27 32.05 -53.80
N ARG A 2 11.87 31.92 -52.53
CA ARG A 2 11.03 32.91 -51.84
C ARG A 2 11.14 32.67 -50.34
N VAL A 3 11.97 33.49 -49.72
CA VAL A 3 12.26 33.53 -48.29
C VAL A 3 11.15 34.33 -47.61
N SER A 4 10.41 33.69 -46.71
CA SER A 4 9.46 34.36 -45.82
C SER A 4 10.13 34.53 -44.45
N GLN A 5 10.66 35.74 -44.20
CA GLN A 5 11.15 36.15 -42.89
C GLN A 5 9.98 36.56 -42.01
N THR A 6 9.72 35.81 -40.94
CA THR A 6 8.83 36.22 -39.86
C THR A 6 9.67 36.87 -38.75
N GLY A 7 9.45 38.17 -38.57
CA GLY A 7 10.08 38.98 -37.54
C GLY A 7 9.60 38.60 -36.14
N ILE A 8 10.54 38.21 -35.28
CA ILE A 8 10.35 38.03 -33.84
C ILE A 8 10.55 39.40 -33.19
N ARG A 9 9.51 39.90 -32.50
CA ARG A 9 9.57 41.12 -31.70
C ARG A 9 9.94 40.75 -30.26
N ASP A 10 11.09 41.25 -29.81
CA ASP A 10 11.55 41.21 -28.42
C ASP A 10 10.70 42.13 -27.52
N PRO A 11 10.16 41.65 -26.38
CA PRO A 11 9.58 42.51 -25.37
C PRO A 11 10.67 43.09 -24.44
N MET A 12 10.73 44.42 -24.44
CA MET A 12 11.46 45.30 -23.54
C MET A 12 11.46 44.80 -22.08
N ARG A 13 12.65 44.57 -21.55
CA ARG A 13 12.92 44.28 -20.13
C ARG A 13 12.96 45.60 -19.35
N ALA A 14 11.89 45.91 -18.63
CA ALA A 14 11.82 47.05 -17.73
C ALA A 14 12.83 46.90 -16.58
N GLY A 15 13.70 47.91 -16.42
CA GLY A 15 14.64 48.02 -15.31
C GLY A 15 13.92 48.42 -14.02
N HIS A 16 14.18 47.69 -12.94
CA HIS A 16 13.84 48.11 -11.59
C HIS A 16 15.02 48.90 -10.99
N PRO A 17 14.78 50.10 -10.43
CA PRO A 17 15.81 50.88 -9.76
C PRO A 17 16.16 50.29 -8.38
N LEU A 18 17.46 50.27 -8.09
CA LEU A 18 18.06 49.94 -6.80
C LEU A 18 17.69 51.02 -5.78
N GLY A 19 16.67 50.73 -4.96
CA GLY A 19 16.35 51.48 -3.75
C GLY A 19 17.40 51.22 -2.67
N ARG A 20 18.27 52.20 -2.46
CA ARG A 20 19.28 52.28 -1.41
C ARG A 20 18.60 52.73 -0.12
N GLU A 21 18.15 51.79 0.72
CA GLU A 21 17.70 52.10 2.07
C GLU A 21 18.89 52.18 3.04
N MET A 22 19.02 53.34 3.68
CA MET A 22 19.98 53.62 4.73
C MET A 22 19.45 53.03 6.04
N ALA A 23 20.05 51.95 6.52
CA ALA A 23 19.83 51.45 7.86
C ALA A 23 20.75 52.22 8.83
N HIS A 24 20.12 52.92 9.77
CA HIS A 24 20.76 53.60 10.88
C HIS A 24 21.46 52.59 11.80
N SER A 25 22.78 52.75 11.89
CA SER A 25 23.64 52.10 12.87
C SER A 25 23.27 52.58 14.27
N THR A 26 22.55 51.72 15.02
CA THR A 26 22.34 51.90 16.46
C THR A 26 23.23 50.86 17.16
N GLY A 27 24.23 51.35 17.89
CA GLY A 27 25.26 50.55 18.53
C GLY A 27 24.68 49.50 19.46
N MET A 28 24.94 48.23 19.14
CA MET A 28 24.94 47.15 20.11
C MET A 28 26.35 47.04 20.67
N GLY A 29 26.45 47.17 22.00
CA GLY A 29 27.71 47.07 22.71
C GLY A 29 28.41 45.73 22.44
N ASP A 30 29.72 45.82 22.29
CA ASP A 30 30.66 44.70 22.23
C ASP A 30 30.52 43.85 23.50
N LEU A 31 29.65 42.85 23.45
CA LEU A 31 29.75 41.71 24.34
C LEU A 31 30.98 40.92 23.89
N PRO A 32 31.94 40.61 24.80
CA PRO A 32 33.09 39.82 24.45
C PRO A 32 32.59 38.48 23.91
N VAL A 33 32.85 38.23 22.62
CA VAL A 33 32.74 36.91 21.99
C VAL A 33 33.71 36.02 22.76
N LYS A 34 33.23 35.43 23.86
CA LYS A 34 33.92 34.35 24.53
C LYS A 34 34.04 33.27 23.48
N ASP A 35 35.26 33.06 23.03
CA ASP A 35 35.71 31.96 22.18
C ASP A 35 35.16 30.63 22.75
N GLN A 36 33.91 30.30 22.42
CA GLN A 36 33.39 28.95 22.51
C GLN A 36 33.91 28.20 21.28
N ARG A 37 35.25 28.14 21.14
CA ARG A 37 35.88 26.95 20.56
C ARG A 37 35.65 25.85 21.58
N THR A 38 34.43 25.33 21.60
CA THR A 38 34.12 24.04 22.20
C THR A 38 35.12 23.08 21.59
N VAL A 39 36.10 22.67 22.40
CA VAL A 39 37.11 21.68 22.03
C VAL A 39 36.34 20.39 21.80
N ARG A 40 35.86 20.22 20.57
CA ARG A 40 35.17 19.01 20.17
C ARG A 40 36.27 17.96 20.07
N SER A 41 36.30 17.04 21.03
CA SER A 41 37.21 15.89 21.00
C SER A 41 37.06 15.24 19.62
N GLU A 42 38.17 15.15 18.88
CA GLU A 42 38.19 14.47 17.58
C GLU A 42 37.66 13.05 17.77
N MET A 43 36.69 12.63 16.94
CA MET A 43 36.19 11.25 17.01
C MET A 43 37.26 10.31 16.47
N THR A 44 37.53 9.22 17.18
CA THR A 44 38.44 8.20 16.68
C THR A 44 37.77 7.36 15.59
N ILE A 45 38.57 6.69 14.76
CA ILE A 45 38.08 5.73 13.75
C ILE A 45 37.17 4.66 14.39
N LEU A 46 37.54 4.20 15.60
CA LEU A 46 36.77 3.20 16.33
C LEU A 46 35.40 3.73 16.77
N ASP A 47 35.26 5.03 16.98
CA ASP A 47 33.97 5.62 17.32
C ASP A 47 33.07 5.77 16.09
N ILE A 48 33.67 6.02 14.92
CA ILE A 48 32.94 6.08 13.64
C ILE A 48 32.38 4.71 13.25
N ILE A 49 33.15 3.63 13.44
CA ILE A 49 32.70 2.25 13.15
C ILE A 49 31.53 1.82 14.05
N LYS A 50 31.40 2.42 15.24
CA LYS A 50 30.27 2.16 16.15
C LYS A 50 29.01 2.92 15.74
N LEU A 51 29.09 3.87 14.80
CA LEU A 51 27.92 4.60 14.34
C LEU A 51 27.02 3.66 13.53
N PRO A 52 25.70 3.65 13.79
CA PRO A 52 24.76 2.87 13.00
C PRO A 52 24.83 3.21 11.51
N ILE A 53 25.01 2.17 10.68
CA ILE A 53 24.91 2.30 9.23
C ILE A 53 23.49 2.77 8.88
N CYS A 54 23.39 3.71 7.93
CA CYS A 54 22.11 4.29 7.53
C CYS A 54 21.12 3.31 6.87
N LEU A 55 21.62 2.13 6.49
CA LEU A 55 20.91 1.02 5.87
C LEU A 55 21.08 -0.27 6.70
N LYS A 56 20.24 -1.27 6.44
CA LYS A 56 20.34 -2.58 7.12
C LYS A 56 21.64 -3.34 6.81
N LYS A 57 22.25 -3.05 5.67
CA LYS A 57 23.51 -3.61 5.21
C LYS A 57 24.32 -2.53 4.47
N PRO A 58 25.65 -2.64 4.40
CA PRO A 58 26.46 -1.77 3.54
C PRO A 58 25.97 -1.81 2.10
N TRP A 59 26.22 -0.72 1.36
CA TRP A 59 25.71 -0.54 0.00
C TRP A 59 26.76 -0.90 -1.04
N GLY A 60 26.51 -1.94 -1.85
CA GLY A 60 27.43 -2.38 -2.90
C GLY A 60 27.22 -1.70 -4.25
N GLY A 61 26.12 -0.97 -4.42
CA GLY A 61 25.80 -0.31 -5.66
C GLY A 61 24.29 -0.16 -5.89
N PRO A 62 23.89 0.53 -6.96
CA PRO A 62 22.48 0.80 -7.25
C PRO A 62 21.73 -0.52 -7.43
N SER A 63 20.67 -0.70 -6.65
CA SER A 63 19.86 -1.91 -6.71
C SER A 63 18.37 -1.58 -6.74
N ARG A 64 17.56 -2.60 -7.01
CA ARG A 64 16.11 -2.47 -6.89
C ARG A 64 15.71 -2.16 -5.44
N GLU A 65 16.42 -2.62 -4.43
CA GLU A 65 16.01 -2.32 -3.06
C GLU A 65 16.51 -0.96 -2.59
N THR A 66 17.72 -0.58 -3.01
CA THR A 66 18.39 0.63 -2.57
C THR A 66 18.94 1.39 -3.77
N PRO A 67 18.13 2.30 -4.36
CA PRO A 67 18.59 3.21 -5.40
C PRO A 67 19.72 4.12 -4.90
N TYR A 68 20.57 4.56 -5.82
CA TYR A 68 21.71 5.43 -5.49
C TYR A 68 21.30 6.71 -4.75
N HIS A 69 20.30 7.45 -5.24
CA HIS A 69 19.85 8.67 -4.58
C HIS A 69 19.27 8.43 -3.18
N TYR A 70 18.63 7.29 -2.96
CA TYR A 70 18.14 6.91 -1.64
C TYR A 70 19.31 6.76 -0.67
N PHE A 71 20.29 5.97 -1.08
CA PHE A 71 21.51 5.74 -0.33
C PHE A 71 22.23 7.06 -0.03
N LYS A 72 22.52 7.86 -1.06
CA LYS A 72 23.16 9.18 -0.93
C LYS A 72 22.43 10.07 0.06
N SER A 73 21.10 10.19 -0.07
CA SER A 73 20.28 11.00 0.83
C SER A 73 20.35 10.51 2.29
N LYS A 74 20.32 9.20 2.51
CA LYS A 74 20.43 8.60 3.85
C LYS A 74 21.80 8.78 4.49
N VAL A 75 22.87 8.63 3.72
CA VAL A 75 24.24 8.89 4.19
C VAL A 75 24.39 10.36 4.55
N GLN A 76 23.97 11.28 3.67
CA GLN A 76 24.05 12.73 3.92
C GLN A 76 23.23 13.16 5.14
N GLN A 77 22.04 12.58 5.33
CA GLN A 77 21.22 12.81 6.52
C GLN A 77 21.95 12.38 7.80
N GLN A 78 22.54 11.19 7.83
CA GLN A 78 23.28 10.70 9.01
C GLN A 78 24.55 11.49 9.29
N VAL A 79 25.32 11.84 8.24
CA VAL A 79 26.48 12.74 8.36
C VAL A 79 26.08 14.06 9.02
N SER A 80 24.92 14.61 8.64
CA SER A 80 24.37 15.83 9.24
C SER A 80 23.98 15.63 10.70
N ILE A 81 23.26 14.54 11.02
CA ILE A 81 22.81 14.20 12.38
C ILE A 81 24.00 14.04 13.35
N TYR A 82 25.05 13.34 12.93
CA TYR A 82 26.25 13.15 13.74
C TYR A 82 27.21 14.34 13.66
N GLY A 83 26.96 15.31 12.77
CA GLY A 83 27.81 16.47 12.56
C GLY A 83 29.23 16.10 12.14
N LEU A 84 29.40 15.07 11.32
CA LEU A 84 30.71 14.57 10.86
C LEU A 84 31.32 15.54 9.84
N ARG A 85 32.64 15.76 9.92
CA ARG A 85 33.36 16.67 9.02
C ARG A 85 34.67 16.04 8.54
N GLY A 86 35.26 16.61 7.49
CA GLY A 86 36.58 16.22 6.98
C GLY A 86 36.76 14.71 6.81
N THR A 87 37.80 14.16 7.46
CA THR A 87 38.15 12.73 7.43
C THR A 87 37.09 11.83 8.08
N GLU A 88 36.43 12.28 9.15
CA GLU A 88 35.38 11.51 9.84
C GLU A 88 34.21 11.23 8.90
N LYS A 89 33.82 12.24 8.13
CA LYS A 89 32.77 12.12 7.11
C LYS A 89 33.15 11.09 6.04
N MET A 90 34.41 11.09 5.58
CA MET A 90 34.88 10.14 4.56
C MET A 90 34.90 8.71 5.08
N GLN A 91 35.39 8.51 6.30
CA GLN A 91 35.41 7.20 6.95
C GLN A 91 33.99 6.65 7.14
N TYR A 92 33.03 7.50 7.52
CA TYR A 92 31.63 7.08 7.62
C TYR A 92 31.01 6.74 6.26
N ILE A 93 31.32 7.48 5.19
CA ILE A 93 30.87 7.16 3.82
C ILE A 93 31.38 5.78 3.41
N MET A 94 32.68 5.50 3.60
CA MET A 94 33.27 4.18 3.31
C MET A 94 32.65 3.08 4.16
N HIS A 95 32.38 3.34 5.44
CA HIS A 95 31.70 2.37 6.32
C HIS A 95 30.28 2.01 5.86
N CYS A 96 29.61 2.91 5.13
CA CYS A 96 28.29 2.67 4.58
C CYS A 96 28.29 1.85 3.27
N MET A 97 29.45 1.47 2.74
CA MET A 97 29.60 0.82 1.43
C MET A 97 30.20 -0.58 1.53
N GLU A 98 29.84 -1.45 0.59
CA GLU A 98 30.52 -2.72 0.30
C GLU A 98 31.05 -2.71 -1.14
N GLU A 99 31.82 -3.73 -1.50
CA GLU A 99 32.32 -3.88 -2.88
C GLU A 99 31.17 -4.10 -3.89
N PRO A 100 31.26 -3.55 -5.12
CA PRO A 100 32.37 -2.78 -5.70
C PRO A 100 32.38 -1.27 -5.39
N ALA A 101 31.29 -0.71 -4.83
CA ALA A 101 31.20 0.74 -4.58
C ALA A 101 32.25 1.25 -3.58
N LEU A 102 32.68 0.39 -2.65
CA LEU A 102 33.73 0.72 -1.70
C LEU A 102 35.08 0.95 -2.39
N ALA A 103 35.51 0.07 -3.30
CA ALA A 103 36.74 0.25 -4.05
C ALA A 103 36.77 1.58 -4.83
N ASP A 104 35.64 1.95 -5.45
CA ASP A 104 35.51 3.23 -6.16
C ASP A 104 35.78 4.43 -5.23
N VAL A 105 35.22 4.42 -4.01
CA VAL A 105 35.44 5.52 -3.06
C VAL A 105 36.85 5.51 -2.51
N GLN A 106 37.43 4.34 -2.24
CA GLN A 106 38.82 4.23 -1.79
C GLN A 106 39.79 4.80 -2.83
N GLU A 107 39.59 4.51 -4.11
CA GLU A 107 40.39 5.07 -5.21
C GLU A 107 40.34 6.61 -5.22
N LEU A 108 39.15 7.19 -5.05
CA LEU A 108 38.97 8.64 -5.03
C LEU A 108 39.60 9.30 -3.80
N VAL A 109 39.47 8.67 -2.63
CA VAL A 109 40.10 9.14 -1.38
C VAL A 109 41.63 9.11 -1.50
N LEU A 110 42.20 8.03 -2.06
CA LEU A 110 43.64 7.92 -2.32
C LEU A 110 44.14 8.97 -3.32
N SER A 111 43.27 9.40 -4.22
CA SER A 111 43.52 10.47 -5.19
C SER A 111 43.36 11.88 -4.61
N ASN A 112 43.17 12.01 -3.28
CA ASN A 112 42.97 13.26 -2.55
C ASN A 112 41.72 14.07 -2.98
N TYR A 113 40.65 13.40 -3.42
CA TYR A 113 39.39 14.07 -3.74
C TYR A 113 38.72 14.59 -2.46
N TYR A 114 38.12 15.77 -2.54
CA TYR A 114 37.27 16.31 -1.49
C TYR A 114 35.89 15.65 -1.47
N ASP A 115 35.17 15.85 -0.37
CA ASP A 115 33.85 15.24 -0.13
C ASP A 115 32.84 15.49 -1.25
N HIS A 116 32.78 16.71 -1.77
CA HIS A 116 31.87 17.11 -2.85
C HIS A 116 32.30 16.52 -4.21
N GLU A 117 33.60 16.37 -4.45
CA GLU A 117 34.13 15.77 -5.69
C GLU A 117 33.87 14.27 -5.71
N ILE A 118 34.02 13.59 -4.57
CA ILE A 118 33.65 12.16 -4.42
C ILE A 118 32.16 11.99 -4.75
N TRP A 119 31.28 12.81 -4.19
CA TRP A 119 29.85 12.71 -4.50
C TRP A 119 29.54 13.04 -5.96
N ALA A 120 30.24 13.99 -6.58
CA ALA A 120 30.05 14.31 -7.99
C ALA A 120 30.47 13.15 -8.90
N GLU A 121 31.55 12.45 -8.55
CA GLU A 121 32.01 11.28 -9.30
C GLU A 121 31.09 10.07 -9.08
N LEU A 122 30.61 9.84 -7.86
CA LEU A 122 29.59 8.83 -7.58
C LEU A 122 28.28 9.15 -8.31
N ASP A 123 27.88 10.43 -8.40
CA ASP A 123 26.75 10.84 -9.24
C ASP A 123 27.04 10.44 -10.69
N ARG A 124 28.16 10.84 -11.26
CA ARG A 124 28.51 10.49 -12.64
C ARG A 124 28.46 8.97 -12.90
N ARG A 125 28.98 8.15 -11.99
CA ARG A 125 29.03 6.68 -12.14
C ARG A 125 27.66 6.01 -11.95
N TYR A 126 26.92 6.40 -10.92
CA TYR A 126 25.75 5.64 -10.45
C TYR A 126 24.40 6.27 -10.78
N ASP A 127 24.38 7.52 -11.22
CA ASP A 127 23.17 8.27 -11.53
C ASP A 127 22.67 7.98 -12.95
N GLU A 128 23.59 7.82 -13.92
CA GLU A 128 23.24 7.57 -15.33
C GLU A 128 22.46 6.28 -15.54
N GLY A 129 22.81 5.22 -14.79
CA GLY A 129 22.11 3.93 -14.87
C GLY A 129 20.65 3.99 -14.39
N PHE A 130 20.33 4.96 -13.52
CA PHE A 130 19.01 5.03 -12.88
C PHE A 130 18.09 6.10 -13.47
N LYS A 131 18.66 7.24 -13.93
CA LYS A 131 17.93 8.44 -14.33
C LYS A 131 16.98 8.30 -15.52
N LYS A 132 17.34 7.54 -16.56
CA LYS A 132 16.65 7.72 -17.86
C LYS A 132 15.45 6.80 -18.08
N TYR A 133 15.47 5.58 -17.55
CA TYR A 133 14.40 4.59 -17.80
C TYR A 133 13.98 3.80 -16.55
N GLY A 134 14.84 3.73 -15.53
CA GLY A 134 14.58 2.90 -14.35
C GLY A 134 13.41 3.41 -13.51
N MET A 135 13.33 4.73 -13.26
CA MET A 135 12.37 5.25 -12.28
C MET A 135 10.93 5.19 -12.73
N HIS A 136 10.64 5.62 -13.96
CA HIS A 136 9.30 5.55 -14.51
C HIS A 136 8.83 4.10 -14.68
N SER A 137 9.69 3.20 -15.18
CA SER A 137 9.37 1.78 -15.32
C SER A 137 9.15 1.13 -13.95
N ARG A 138 10.00 1.42 -12.97
CA ARG A 138 9.84 0.92 -11.59
C ARG A 138 8.53 1.38 -10.97
N TRP A 139 8.18 2.66 -11.10
CA TRP A 139 6.89 3.17 -10.65
C TRP A 139 5.73 2.51 -11.41
N ALA A 140 5.86 2.30 -12.73
CA ALA A 140 4.83 1.66 -13.54
C ALA A 140 4.62 0.18 -13.14
N GLU A 141 5.69 -0.56 -12.89
CA GLU A 141 5.69 -1.99 -12.52
C GLU A 141 5.39 -2.24 -11.04
N LEU A 142 5.38 -1.18 -10.22
CA LEU A 142 5.14 -1.29 -8.79
C LEU A 142 3.77 -1.93 -8.51
N ALA A 143 3.79 -3.14 -7.97
CA ALA A 143 2.64 -3.96 -7.60
C ALA A 143 2.85 -4.63 -6.25
N GLN A 144 1.76 -4.98 -5.55
CA GLN A 144 1.80 -5.77 -4.32
C GLN A 144 2.37 -7.16 -4.64
N ASN A 145 3.44 -7.56 -3.95
CA ASN A 145 4.07 -8.86 -4.13
C ASN A 145 3.21 -9.99 -3.53
N ASP A 146 3.48 -11.24 -3.93
CA ASP A 146 2.84 -12.39 -3.30
C ASP A 146 3.32 -12.55 -1.84
N GLY A 147 2.35 -12.67 -0.92
CA GLY A 147 2.61 -12.75 0.52
C GLY A 147 2.90 -11.40 1.20
N GLU A 148 3.06 -10.31 0.45
CA GLU A 148 3.20 -8.97 1.02
C GLU A 148 1.83 -8.47 1.50
N SER A 149 1.75 -7.93 2.72
CA SER A 149 0.53 -7.31 3.24
C SER A 149 0.23 -5.97 2.57
N ALA A 150 -1.03 -5.58 2.56
CA ALA A 150 -1.52 -4.32 2.02
C ALA A 150 -0.83 -3.10 2.65
N SER A 151 -0.62 -3.14 3.97
CA SER A 151 0.14 -2.15 4.73
C SER A 151 1.63 -2.10 4.34
N ALA A 152 2.30 -3.25 4.14
CA ALA A 152 3.69 -3.29 3.70
C ALA A 152 3.85 -2.72 2.28
N PHE A 153 2.93 -3.08 1.38
CA PHE A 153 2.88 -2.52 0.03
C PHE A 153 2.64 -1.00 0.05
N ALA A 154 1.73 -0.50 0.90
CA ALA A 154 1.47 0.93 1.05
C ALA A 154 2.74 1.70 1.45
N ARG A 155 3.50 1.19 2.43
CA ARG A 155 4.77 1.78 2.85
C ARG A 155 5.80 1.80 1.72
N ARG A 156 5.90 0.71 0.96
CA ARG A 156 6.80 0.64 -0.20
C ARG A 156 6.38 1.64 -1.27
N LEU A 157 5.09 1.80 -1.54
CA LEU A 157 4.56 2.80 -2.46
C LEU A 157 4.89 4.24 -2.05
N GLU A 158 4.79 4.57 -0.76
CA GLU A 158 5.19 5.88 -0.24
C GLU A 158 6.71 6.11 -0.38
N GLN A 159 7.52 5.09 -0.14
CA GLN A 159 8.97 5.17 -0.36
C GLN A 159 9.29 5.43 -1.84
N GLU A 160 8.61 4.74 -2.77
CA GLU A 160 8.75 4.99 -4.21
C GLU A 160 8.35 6.41 -4.61
N ALA A 161 7.29 6.96 -4.01
CA ALA A 161 6.88 8.33 -4.27
C ALA A 161 7.94 9.34 -3.80
N LEU A 162 8.59 9.08 -2.65
CA LEU A 162 9.72 9.89 -2.18
C LEU A 162 10.93 9.78 -3.11
N LEU A 163 11.21 8.58 -3.64
CA LEU A 163 12.28 8.37 -4.61
C LEU A 163 12.03 9.09 -5.93
N MET A 164 10.78 9.12 -6.41
CA MET A 164 10.39 9.90 -7.58
C MET A 164 10.64 11.39 -7.36
N LYS A 165 10.33 11.90 -6.15
CA LYS A 165 10.60 13.30 -5.78
C LYS A 165 12.10 13.60 -5.73
N SER A 166 12.91 12.74 -5.11
CA SER A 166 14.35 13.00 -4.95
C SER A 166 15.15 12.80 -6.23
N SER A 167 14.78 11.82 -7.05
CA SER A 167 15.57 11.39 -8.21
C SER A 167 15.17 12.10 -9.50
N VAL A 168 13.86 12.33 -9.68
CA VAL A 168 13.29 12.91 -10.92
C VAL A 168 12.70 14.30 -10.66
N GLY A 169 12.65 14.76 -9.41
CA GLY A 169 11.97 16.02 -9.06
C GLY A 169 10.45 15.94 -9.17
N ARG A 170 9.88 14.78 -9.52
CA ARG A 170 8.43 14.60 -9.69
C ARG A 170 7.78 14.32 -8.35
N ILE A 171 6.93 15.24 -7.91
CA ILE A 171 6.08 15.04 -6.73
C ILE A 171 4.89 14.17 -7.16
N ILE A 172 4.72 13.03 -6.48
CA ILE A 172 3.53 12.19 -6.65
C ILE A 172 2.47 12.65 -5.64
N SER A 173 1.30 13.03 -6.13
CA SER A 173 0.18 13.46 -5.29
C SER A 173 -0.45 12.29 -4.52
N ARG A 174 -1.12 12.57 -3.39
CA ARG A 174 -1.87 11.54 -2.63
C ARG A 174 -2.94 10.85 -3.49
N GLU A 175 -3.55 11.56 -4.43
CA GLU A 175 -4.54 11.00 -5.36
C GLU A 175 -3.90 10.04 -6.38
N GLU A 176 -2.72 10.38 -6.92
CA GLU A 176 -1.96 9.48 -7.80
C GLU A 176 -1.52 8.23 -7.03
N MET A 177 -1.06 8.37 -5.78
CA MET A 177 -0.73 7.22 -4.93
C MET A 177 -1.95 6.35 -4.65
N SER A 178 -3.10 6.95 -4.33
CA SER A 178 -4.37 6.24 -4.15
C SER A 178 -4.76 5.42 -5.37
N THR A 179 -4.70 6.02 -6.55
CA THR A 179 -4.97 5.34 -7.82
C THR A 179 -3.98 4.22 -8.07
N LYS A 180 -2.69 4.48 -7.85
CA LYS A 180 -1.63 3.48 -8.02
C LYS A 180 -1.83 2.31 -7.07
N TYR A 181 -2.00 2.58 -5.78
CA TYR A 181 -2.24 1.59 -4.73
C TYR A 181 -3.39 0.66 -5.12
N ARG A 182 -4.59 1.22 -5.35
CA ARG A 182 -5.78 0.46 -5.72
C ARG A 182 -5.56 -0.44 -6.94
N ASN A 183 -4.95 0.09 -7.99
CA ASN A 183 -4.75 -0.65 -9.24
C ASN A 183 -3.69 -1.75 -9.11
N SER A 184 -2.73 -1.55 -8.21
CA SER A 184 -1.57 -2.41 -7.99
C SER A 184 -1.73 -3.41 -6.83
N LEU A 185 -2.85 -3.39 -6.10
CA LEU A 185 -3.20 -4.42 -5.13
C LEU A 185 -3.44 -5.77 -5.82
N ARG A 186 -3.26 -6.86 -5.06
CA ARG A 186 -3.56 -8.22 -5.54
C ARG A 186 -5.01 -8.32 -6.03
N PRO A 187 -5.29 -9.08 -7.11
CA PRO A 187 -6.61 -9.08 -7.76
C PRO A 187 -7.79 -9.36 -6.83
N LYS A 188 -7.64 -10.28 -5.86
CA LYS A 188 -8.68 -10.63 -4.87
C LYS A 188 -9.03 -9.44 -3.98
N LEU A 189 -8.02 -8.80 -3.40
CA LEU A 189 -8.17 -7.64 -2.52
C LEU A 189 -8.70 -6.43 -3.29
N ARG A 190 -8.15 -6.17 -4.48
CA ARG A 190 -8.61 -5.11 -5.41
C ARG A 190 -10.10 -5.25 -5.75
N LYS A 191 -10.57 -6.46 -6.08
CA LYS A 191 -11.99 -6.73 -6.38
C LYS A 191 -12.89 -6.46 -5.18
N ARG A 192 -12.48 -6.84 -3.97
CA ARG A 192 -13.23 -6.56 -2.74
C ARG A 192 -13.30 -5.08 -2.44
N LEU A 193 -12.16 -4.38 -2.56
CA LEU A 193 -12.06 -2.95 -2.36
C LEU A 193 -12.97 -2.19 -3.36
N HIS A 194 -12.92 -2.54 -4.64
CA HIS A 194 -13.81 -1.96 -5.67
C HIS A 194 -15.29 -2.19 -5.36
N LYS A 195 -15.66 -3.35 -4.82
CA LYS A 195 -17.05 -3.65 -4.45
C LYS A 195 -17.52 -2.80 -3.26
N TYR A 196 -16.64 -2.51 -2.31
CA TYR A 196 -17.01 -1.86 -1.05
C TYR A 196 -17.07 -0.33 -1.14
N ILE A 197 -16.07 0.32 -1.75
CA ILE A 197 -15.96 1.78 -1.83
C ILE A 197 -16.03 2.33 -3.26
N GLY A 198 -16.11 1.46 -4.27
CA GLY A 198 -16.12 1.85 -5.67
C GLY A 198 -14.73 2.07 -6.29
N PRO A 199 -14.64 2.14 -7.63
CA PRO A 199 -13.37 2.21 -8.36
C PRO A 199 -12.75 3.60 -8.41
N LYS A 200 -13.45 4.65 -7.95
CA LYS A 200 -13.01 6.05 -8.03
C LYS A 200 -12.65 6.68 -6.69
N TYR A 201 -12.60 5.88 -5.62
CA TYR A 201 -12.29 6.39 -4.29
C TYR A 201 -10.83 6.90 -4.22
N LYS A 202 -10.61 8.09 -3.63
CA LYS A 202 -9.35 8.85 -3.76
C LYS A 202 -8.54 9.00 -2.48
N ASP A 203 -9.12 8.74 -1.30
CA ASP A 203 -8.39 8.87 -0.04
C ASP A 203 -7.43 7.68 0.16
N PHE A 204 -6.13 7.96 0.12
CA PHE A 204 -5.08 6.95 0.21
C PHE A 204 -5.02 6.30 1.59
N ASP A 205 -5.13 7.08 2.67
CA ASP A 205 -5.01 6.56 4.02
C ASP A 205 -6.20 5.67 4.35
N LYS A 206 -7.40 6.07 3.93
CA LYS A 206 -8.60 5.25 4.13
C LYS A 206 -8.60 3.98 3.27
N LEU A 207 -8.05 4.04 2.04
CA LEU A 207 -7.86 2.83 1.22
C LEU A 207 -6.96 1.81 1.92
N ARG A 208 -5.87 2.27 2.53
CA ARG A 208 -4.95 1.42 3.28
C ARG A 208 -5.66 0.74 4.45
N GLU A 209 -6.37 1.49 5.28
CA GLU A 209 -7.13 0.95 6.42
C GLU A 209 -8.14 -0.13 5.99
N ILE A 210 -8.90 0.11 4.92
CA ILE A 210 -9.90 -0.83 4.42
C ILE A 210 -9.24 -2.08 3.83
N ALA A 211 -8.12 -1.91 3.13
CA ALA A 211 -7.35 -3.03 2.59
C ALA A 211 -6.81 -3.93 3.71
N ASP A 212 -6.25 -3.34 4.77
CA ASP A 212 -5.76 -4.08 5.95
C ASP A 212 -6.90 -4.84 6.65
N TYR A 213 -8.07 -4.21 6.82
CA TYR A 213 -9.26 -4.86 7.38
C TYR A 213 -9.67 -6.10 6.58
N PHE A 214 -9.64 -6.02 5.24
CA PHE A 214 -9.99 -7.16 4.39
C PHE A 214 -8.97 -8.30 4.46
N GLU A 215 -7.68 -8.00 4.55
CA GLU A 215 -6.65 -9.04 4.73
C GLU A 215 -6.78 -9.75 6.09
N GLU A 216 -7.04 -9.00 7.16
CA GLU A 216 -7.28 -9.58 8.49
C GLU A 216 -8.51 -10.51 8.49
N PHE A 217 -9.59 -10.08 7.83
CA PHE A 217 -10.81 -10.89 7.70
C PHE A 217 -10.56 -12.20 6.93
N GLU A 218 -9.77 -12.16 5.85
CA GLU A 218 -9.39 -13.37 5.10
C GLU A 218 -8.53 -14.32 5.95
N SER A 219 -7.62 -13.77 6.73
CA SER A 219 -6.74 -14.54 7.60
C SER A 219 -7.53 -15.29 8.68
N LYS A 220 -8.59 -14.68 9.22
CA LYS A 220 -9.54 -15.32 10.16
C LYS A 220 -10.38 -16.42 9.51
N GLN A 221 -10.82 -16.24 8.27
CA GLN A 221 -11.58 -17.28 7.55
C GLN A 221 -10.74 -18.53 7.26
N HIS A 222 -9.46 -18.36 6.94
CA HIS A 222 -8.57 -19.49 6.66
C HIS A 222 -8.11 -20.20 7.94
N SER A 223 -7.78 -19.46 9.00
CA SER A 223 -7.37 -20.06 10.30
C SER A 223 -8.52 -20.80 10.99
N GLY A 224 -9.76 -20.30 10.89
CA GLY A 224 -10.94 -20.95 11.47
C GLY A 224 -11.40 -22.22 10.75
N SER A 225 -10.89 -22.49 9.54
CA SER A 225 -11.33 -23.64 8.74
C SER A 225 -10.41 -24.88 8.84
N SER A 226 -9.20 -24.75 9.38
CA SER A 226 -8.23 -25.86 9.46
C SER A 226 -8.30 -26.68 10.76
N SER A 227 -9.05 -26.25 11.77
CA SER A 227 -9.24 -27.04 13.01
C SER A 227 -10.58 -27.78 13.07
N ARG A 228 -11.45 -27.63 12.05
CA ARG A 228 -12.52 -28.58 11.85
C ARG A 228 -11.91 -29.80 11.18
N THR A 229 -11.28 -30.65 11.99
CA THR A 229 -11.19 -32.08 11.73
C THR A 229 -12.57 -32.44 11.21
N GLN A 230 -12.71 -32.61 9.89
CA GLN A 230 -13.88 -33.28 9.38
C GLN A 230 -13.89 -34.58 10.15
N PRO A 231 -14.92 -34.87 10.98
CA PRO A 231 -15.06 -36.22 11.48
C PRO A 231 -15.09 -37.07 10.23
N SER A 232 -14.02 -37.86 10.07
CA SER A 232 -13.92 -38.92 9.10
C SER A 232 -15.19 -39.74 9.28
N SER A 233 -16.19 -39.46 8.44
CA SER A 233 -17.39 -40.25 8.30
C SER A 233 -17.00 -41.50 7.53
N ARG A 234 -16.12 -42.30 8.14
CA ARG A 234 -16.13 -43.75 7.97
C ARG A 234 -16.89 -44.31 9.15
N ASN A 235 -18.16 -44.62 8.90
CA ASN A 235 -18.90 -45.74 9.49
C ASN A 235 -18.58 -46.07 10.96
N ALA A 236 -19.24 -45.41 11.91
CA ALA A 236 -19.47 -45.98 13.23
C ALA A 236 -20.74 -45.41 13.84
N GLY A 237 -21.84 -46.15 13.69
CA GLY A 237 -23.07 -45.90 14.41
C GLY A 237 -24.14 -45.16 13.62
N ALA A 238 -24.75 -45.86 12.66
CA ALA A 238 -26.14 -45.65 12.31
C ALA A 238 -26.98 -45.78 13.59
N LYS A 239 -27.12 -44.68 14.35
CA LYS A 239 -28.16 -44.57 15.36
C LYS A 239 -29.45 -44.51 14.58
N ASN A 240 -30.04 -45.69 14.46
CA ASN A 240 -31.27 -45.94 13.77
C ASN A 240 -32.38 -45.06 14.38
N ASN A 241 -32.58 -43.85 13.86
CA ASN A 241 -33.66 -42.95 14.27
C ASN A 241 -35.02 -43.39 13.73
N GLN A 242 -35.14 -44.64 13.22
CA GLN A 242 -36.34 -45.29 12.67
C GLN A 242 -37.55 -45.40 13.64
N GLY A 243 -37.55 -44.70 14.78
CA GLY A 243 -38.68 -44.66 15.73
C GLY A 243 -39.15 -43.26 16.11
N LYS A 244 -38.42 -42.19 15.80
CA LYS A 244 -38.79 -40.84 16.27
C LYS A 244 -39.68 -40.14 15.26
N ARG A 245 -40.80 -39.57 15.73
CA ARG A 245 -41.69 -38.72 14.92
C ARG A 245 -41.00 -37.40 14.60
N CYS A 246 -41.21 -36.90 13.39
CA CYS A 246 -40.68 -35.62 12.96
C CYS A 246 -41.39 -34.48 13.72
N LYS A 247 -40.65 -33.71 14.53
CA LYS A 247 -41.20 -32.58 15.30
C LYS A 247 -41.83 -31.49 14.42
N PHE A 248 -41.41 -31.39 13.17
CA PHE A 248 -41.89 -30.36 12.22
C PHE A 248 -43.03 -30.87 11.32
N PHE A 249 -43.28 -32.18 11.30
CA PHE A 249 -44.39 -32.77 10.56
C PHE A 249 -45.71 -32.47 11.29
N GLY A 250 -46.64 -31.81 10.59
CA GLY A 250 -47.92 -31.35 11.17
C GLY A 250 -47.90 -29.93 11.75
N THR A 251 -46.74 -29.25 11.78
CA THR A 251 -46.70 -27.81 12.09
C THR A 251 -47.22 -27.00 10.90
N GLU A 252 -47.70 -25.78 11.13
CA GLU A 252 -48.22 -24.87 10.09
C GLU A 252 -47.20 -24.61 8.96
N ARG A 253 -45.90 -24.68 9.27
CA ARG A 253 -44.80 -24.59 8.29
C ARG A 253 -44.48 -25.90 7.57
N GLY A 254 -44.86 -27.04 8.11
CA GLY A 254 -44.54 -28.37 7.62
C GLY A 254 -43.05 -28.75 7.71
N CYS A 255 -42.75 -30.02 7.44
CA CYS A 255 -41.39 -30.50 7.35
C CYS A 255 -40.76 -30.07 6.01
N ARG A 256 -39.69 -29.28 6.05
CA ARG A 256 -38.97 -28.79 4.85
C ARG A 256 -38.38 -29.91 3.99
N LEU A 257 -38.13 -31.08 4.57
CA LEU A 257 -37.54 -32.23 3.89
C LEU A 257 -38.59 -33.10 3.20
N GLY A 258 -39.89 -32.86 3.42
CA GLY A 258 -40.96 -33.65 2.82
C GLY A 258 -40.81 -35.14 3.10
N ASP A 259 -41.03 -35.98 2.09
CA ASP A 259 -40.90 -37.45 2.20
C ASP A 259 -39.46 -37.94 2.30
N ARG A 260 -38.47 -37.04 2.14
CA ARG A 260 -37.04 -37.33 2.34
C ARG A 260 -36.59 -37.10 3.78
N CYS A 261 -37.52 -36.94 4.72
CA CYS A 261 -37.20 -36.79 6.13
C CYS A 261 -36.85 -38.14 6.76
N ASP A 262 -35.72 -38.21 7.47
CA ASP A 262 -35.28 -39.43 8.16
C ASP A 262 -36.16 -39.77 9.40
N PHE A 263 -37.11 -38.91 9.76
CA PHE A 263 -38.03 -39.07 10.89
C PHE A 263 -39.42 -39.47 10.41
N LYS A 264 -40.16 -40.26 11.21
CA LYS A 264 -41.47 -40.76 10.81
C LYS A 264 -42.51 -39.64 10.68
N HIS A 265 -43.17 -39.60 9.53
CA HIS A 265 -44.30 -38.74 9.20
C HIS A 265 -45.61 -39.53 9.36
N GLU A 266 -45.98 -39.87 10.59
CA GLU A 266 -47.23 -40.59 10.85
C GLU A 266 -48.41 -39.61 10.76
N LYS A 267 -49.15 -39.68 9.66
CA LYS A 267 -50.47 -39.04 9.54
C LYS A 267 -51.33 -39.66 10.64
N THR A 268 -51.54 -38.91 11.71
CA THR A 268 -52.49 -39.31 12.74
C THR A 268 -53.85 -39.11 12.10
N SER A 269 -54.42 -40.18 11.56
CA SER A 269 -55.81 -40.21 11.08
C SER A 269 -56.70 -39.90 12.27
N GLN A 270 -56.94 -38.62 12.55
CA GLN A 270 -58.08 -38.22 13.35
C GLN A 270 -59.31 -38.64 12.55
N ASN A 271 -59.97 -39.70 13.03
CA ASN A 271 -61.31 -40.07 12.60
C ASN A 271 -62.22 -38.84 12.71
N ASN A 272 -62.45 -38.18 11.59
CA ASN A 272 -63.68 -37.48 11.33
C ASN A 272 -64.09 -37.88 9.92
N GLY A 273 -65.12 -38.72 9.85
CA GLY A 273 -65.66 -39.17 8.58
C GLY A 273 -66.20 -38.00 7.78
N GLN A 274 -65.92 -38.00 6.47
CA GLN A 274 -66.98 -38.06 5.47
C GLN A 274 -66.39 -38.26 4.08
N ALA A 275 -67.00 -39.24 3.41
CA ALA A 275 -66.98 -39.61 2.00
C ALA A 275 -66.65 -38.49 0.98
N GLY A 276 -65.95 -38.86 -0.09
CA GLY A 276 -66.04 -38.14 -1.37
C GLY A 276 -64.89 -38.33 -2.35
N GLN A 277 -64.97 -39.39 -3.16
CA GLN A 277 -64.60 -39.53 -4.60
C GLN A 277 -63.31 -38.83 -5.12
N GLN A 278 -62.28 -39.59 -5.55
CA GLN A 278 -62.07 -40.08 -6.93
C GLN A 278 -62.30 -39.05 -8.05
N ALA A 279 -61.22 -38.57 -8.68
CA ALA A 279 -61.14 -38.48 -10.14
C ALA A 279 -59.68 -38.29 -10.62
N SER A 280 -59.35 -39.08 -11.62
CA SER A 280 -58.13 -39.12 -12.42
C SER A 280 -58.16 -38.00 -13.47
N GLY A 281 -57.03 -37.34 -13.74
CA GLY A 281 -56.95 -36.26 -14.74
C GLY A 281 -55.52 -36.03 -15.24
N LYS A 282 -55.38 -35.97 -16.57
CA LYS A 282 -54.20 -36.22 -17.41
C LYS A 282 -53.87 -34.96 -18.23
N GLY A 283 -52.58 -34.62 -18.37
CA GLY A 283 -52.03 -33.63 -19.34
C GLY A 283 -52.32 -32.16 -18.99
N THR A 284 -51.53 -31.14 -19.35
CA THR A 284 -50.56 -30.93 -20.44
C THR A 284 -49.69 -29.68 -20.15
N SER A 285 -48.46 -29.69 -20.70
CA SER A 285 -47.62 -28.58 -21.22
C SER A 285 -47.50 -27.19 -20.55
N ALA A 286 -46.22 -26.77 -20.47
CA ALA A 286 -45.66 -25.45 -20.11
C ALA A 286 -46.16 -24.27 -20.99
N PRO A 287 -45.95 -22.99 -20.56
CA PRO A 287 -44.64 -22.33 -20.74
C PRO A 287 -44.15 -21.46 -19.54
N LYS A 288 -42.82 -21.26 -19.50
CA LYS A 288 -42.02 -20.29 -18.70
C LYS A 288 -42.21 -18.83 -19.21
N PRO A 289 -41.59 -17.79 -18.61
CA PRO A 289 -41.23 -17.53 -17.20
C PRO A 289 -41.65 -16.11 -16.73
N GLY A 290 -42.27 -15.98 -15.55
CA GLY A 290 -42.47 -14.70 -14.86
C GLY A 290 -41.34 -14.42 -13.87
N GLY A 291 -40.69 -13.26 -13.99
CA GLY A 291 -39.57 -12.84 -13.14
C GLY A 291 -39.95 -12.64 -11.66
N PRO A 292 -38.97 -12.70 -10.74
CA PRO A 292 -39.22 -12.48 -9.32
C PRO A 292 -39.47 -10.98 -9.00
N PRO A 293 -40.37 -10.67 -8.06
CA PRO A 293 -40.59 -9.31 -7.59
C PRO A 293 -39.37 -8.77 -6.83
N ALA A 294 -38.93 -7.58 -7.23
CA ALA A 294 -37.97 -6.77 -6.50
C ALA A 294 -38.62 -6.22 -5.22
N SER A 295 -38.31 -6.78 -4.05
CA SER A 295 -38.70 -6.20 -2.76
C SER A 295 -38.00 -6.89 -1.58
N SER A 296 -36.85 -6.33 -1.16
CA SER A 296 -36.44 -6.14 0.25
C SER A 296 -34.99 -5.64 0.31
N GLY A 297 -34.71 -4.57 -0.44
CA GLY A 297 -33.50 -3.81 -0.25
C GLY A 297 -33.68 -2.88 0.95
N VAL A 298 -33.23 -3.31 2.13
CA VAL A 298 -32.97 -2.36 3.22
C VAL A 298 -31.84 -1.46 2.73
N CYS A 299 -32.10 -0.16 2.62
CA CYS A 299 -31.09 0.85 2.30
C CYS A 299 -30.03 0.85 3.40
N TYR A 300 -28.84 0.29 3.12
CA TYR A 300 -27.73 0.23 4.09
C TYR A 300 -27.27 1.62 4.56
N GLN A 301 -27.58 2.69 3.82
CA GLN A 301 -27.29 4.07 4.21
C GLN A 301 -28.15 4.51 5.43
N PHE A 302 -29.42 4.08 5.51
CA PHE A 302 -30.32 4.46 6.59
C PHE A 302 -29.86 3.95 7.95
N PHE A 303 -29.22 2.78 7.98
CA PHE A 303 -28.74 2.16 9.22
C PHE A 303 -27.59 2.95 9.89
N HIS A 304 -26.86 3.79 9.13
CA HIS A 304 -25.73 4.54 9.67
C HIS A 304 -25.96 6.05 9.80
N THR A 305 -26.80 6.66 8.96
CA THR A 305 -26.93 8.13 8.92
C THR A 305 -28.30 8.67 9.30
N GLY A 306 -29.32 7.81 9.50
CA GLY A 306 -30.66 8.22 9.94
C GLY A 306 -31.47 9.06 8.93
N THR A 307 -30.92 9.43 7.77
CA THR A 307 -31.61 10.22 6.74
C THR A 307 -31.43 9.61 5.35
N CYS A 308 -32.51 9.48 4.59
CA CYS A 308 -32.54 9.01 3.21
C CYS A 308 -33.04 10.15 2.30
N ASN A 309 -32.14 10.77 1.53
CA ASN A 309 -32.52 11.72 0.47
C ASN A 309 -32.84 10.93 -0.79
N ARG A 310 -34.12 10.60 -0.95
CA ARG A 310 -34.66 10.14 -2.22
C ARG A 310 -35.85 11.04 -2.54
N GLU A 311 -35.63 11.99 -3.44
CA GLU A 311 -36.71 12.59 -4.24
C GLU A 311 -37.27 11.54 -5.22
#